data_AF-X1E1F4-F1
#
_entry.id   AF-X1E1F4-F1
#
_cell.length_a   1.000
_cell.length_b   1.000
_cell.length_c   1.000
_cell.angle_alpha   90.00
_cell.angle_beta   90.00
_cell.angle_gamma   90.00
#
_symmetry.space_group_name_H-M   'P 1'
#
loop_
_entity.id
_entity.type
_entity.pdbx_description
1 polymer ?
#
loop_
_entity_poly.entity_id
_entity_poly.type
_entity_poly.pdbx_seq_one_letter_code
_entity_poly.pdbx_strand_id
1 'polypeptide(L)' 'MPLQKAMVSSKSNEWETPQVLFDELNAEFHFTLDPCATQDNAKSPRFYTQRDNGLKQS' A
#
# COMPACT_ATOMS: atom_id res chain seq x y z
N MET A 1 -9.07 32.15 2.54
CA MET A 1 -8.34 31.08 3.26
C MET A 1 -7.25 30.53 2.34
N PRO A 2 -5.95 30.78 2.58
CA PRO A 2 -4.90 30.19 1.76
C PRO A 2 -4.80 28.68 2.05
N LEU A 3 -4.68 27.86 1.01
CA LEU A 3 -4.47 26.42 1.14
C LEU A 3 -3.11 26.16 1.77
N GLN A 4 -3.07 25.37 2.85
CA GLN A 4 -1.83 24.95 3.50
C GLN A 4 -1.00 24.08 2.54
N LYS A 5 0.30 24.36 2.43
CA LYS A 5 1.23 23.67 1.52
C LYS A 5 1.21 22.14 1.67
N ALA A 6 0.92 21.64 2.87
CA ALA A 6 0.76 20.21 3.17
C ALA A 6 -0.43 19.56 2.44
N MET A 7 -1.49 20.32 2.14
CA MET A 7 -2.69 19.84 1.44
C MET A 7 -2.50 19.75 -0.08
N VAL A 8 -1.43 20.35 -0.62
CA VAL A 8 -1.11 20.37 -2.06
C VAL A 8 0.28 19.80 -2.36
N SER A 9 0.99 19.29 -1.34
CA SER A 9 2.28 18.63 -1.55
C SER A 9 2.09 17.13 -1.69
N SER A 10 1.78 16.67 -2.89
CA SER A 10 1.88 15.23 -3.23
C SER A 10 3.36 14.88 -3.38
N LYS A 11 4.06 14.63 -2.27
CA LYS A 11 5.45 14.16 -2.30
C LYS A 11 5.59 12.80 -2.97
N SER A 12 4.54 11.98 -2.88
CA SER A 12 4.40 10.70 -3.54
C SER A 12 2.92 10.37 -3.69
N ASN A 13 2.57 9.54 -4.67
CA ASN A 13 1.22 8.99 -4.82
C ASN A 13 1.04 7.69 -4.02
N GLU A 14 2.06 7.28 -3.28
CA GLU A 14 2.05 6.10 -2.42
C GLU A 14 1.30 6.40 -1.11
N TRP A 15 0.23 5.66 -0.86
CA TRP A 15 -0.56 5.70 0.36
C TRP A 15 -0.59 4.29 0.95
N GLU A 16 0.28 4.03 1.92
CA GLU A 16 0.33 2.72 2.57
C GLU A 16 -0.83 2.51 3.53
N THR A 17 -1.25 1.25 3.71
CA THR A 17 -2.19 0.88 4.76
C THR A 17 -1.50 0.93 6.12
N PRO A 18 -2.07 1.63 7.13
CA PRO A 18 -1.55 1.60 8.49
C PRO A 18 -1.38 0.17 8.99
N GLN A 19 -0.23 -0.15 9.59
CA GLN A 19 0.11 -1.52 10.00
C GLN A 19 -0.95 -2.15 10.92
N VAL A 20 -1.47 -1.39 11.89
CA VAL A 20 -2.50 -1.86 12.85
C VAL A 20 -3.77 -2.33 12.13
N LEU A 21 -4.23 -1.57 11.13
CA LEU A 21 -5.42 -1.93 10.36
C LEU A 21 -5.16 -3.18 9.51
N PHE A 22 -3.98 -3.27 8.90
CA PHE A 22 -3.60 -4.46 8.15
C PHE A 22 -3.54 -5.70 9.04
N ASP A 23 -2.93 -5.59 10.23
CA ASP A 23 -2.76 -6.72 11.15
C ASP A 23 -4.11 -7.26 11.64
N GLU A 24 -5.06 -6.38 11.99
CA GLU A 24 -6.42 -6.77 12.37
C GLU A 24 -7.13 -7.54 11.25
N LEU A 25 -7.08 -7.02 10.02
CA LEU A 25 -7.71 -7.66 8.87
C LEU A 25 -6.97 -8.94 8.47
N ASN A 26 -5.64 -8.98 8.56
CA ASN A 26 -4.84 -10.14 8.21
C ASN A 26 -5.01 -11.28 9.23
N ALA A 27 -5.31 -10.96 10.50
CA ALA A 27 -5.68 -11.96 11.50
C ALA A 27 -7.02 -12.65 11.16
N GLU A 28 -7.94 -11.95 10.50
CA GLU A 28 -9.26 -12.47 10.12
C GLU A 28 -9.26 -13.16 8.73
N PHE A 29 -8.63 -12.54 7.74
CA PHE A 29 -8.70 -12.96 6.34
C PHE A 29 -7.44 -13.69 5.84
N HIS A 30 -6.34 -13.67 6.61
CA HIS A 30 -5.07 -14.32 6.28
C HIS A 30 -4.59 -14.00 4.85
N PHE A 31 -4.32 -12.73 4.56
CA PHE A 31 -3.88 -12.28 3.25
C PHE A 31 -2.55 -12.91 2.85
N THR A 32 -2.52 -13.48 1.65
CA THR A 32 -1.34 -14.13 1.08
C THR A 32 -0.65 -13.30 0.02
N LEU A 33 -1.31 -12.24 -0.49
CA LEU A 33 -0.86 -11.43 -1.61
C LEU A 33 -1.13 -9.94 -1.38
N ASP A 34 -0.09 -9.12 -1.56
CA ASP A 34 -0.16 -7.67 -1.58
C ASP A 34 0.09 -7.14 -3.02
N PRO A 35 -0.95 -6.90 -3.81
CA PRO A 35 -0.82 -6.62 -5.24
C PRO A 35 -0.31 -5.20 -5.57
N CYS A 36 -0.17 -4.32 -4.57
CA CYS A 36 0.22 -2.94 -4.78
C CYS A 36 1.13 -2.46 -3.63
N ALA A 37 2.32 -3.05 -3.56
CA ALA A 37 3.34 -2.73 -2.56
C ALA A 37 4.70 -2.45 -3.19
N THR A 38 5.51 -1.65 -2.51
CA THR A 38 6.94 -1.50 -2.75
C THR A 38 7.72 -2.51 -1.91
N GLN A 39 9.01 -2.71 -2.23
CA GLN A 39 9.88 -3.57 -1.43
C GLN A 39 9.94 -3.17 0.05
N ASP A 40 9.78 -1.88 0.35
CA ASP A 40 9.91 -1.33 1.70
C ASP A 40 8.60 -1.34 2.50
N ASN A 41 7.44 -1.41 1.84
CA ASN A 41 6.12 -1.33 2.50
C ASN A 41 5.30 -2.63 2.40
N ALA A 42 5.83 -3.69 1.80
CA ALA A 42 5.14 -4.95 1.58
C ALA A 42 4.59 -5.51 2.89
N LYS A 43 3.26 -5.75 2.92
CA LYS A 43 2.57 -6.30 4.08
C LYS A 43 2.39 -7.81 4.02
N SER A 44 2.57 -8.41 2.84
CA SER A 44 2.51 -9.86 2.61
C SER A 44 3.78 -10.42 1.98
N PRO A 45 4.12 -11.71 2.22
CA PRO A 45 5.31 -12.35 1.66
C PRO A 45 5.31 -12.41 0.13
N ARG A 46 4.12 -12.54 -0.48
CA ARG A 46 3.93 -12.39 -1.92
C ARG A 46 3.41 -10.99 -2.16
N PHE A 47 4.14 -10.21 -2.93
CA PHE A 47 3.72 -8.86 -3.28
C PHE A 47 4.10 -8.53 -4.72
N TYR A 48 3.39 -7.57 -5.29
CA TYR A 48 3.70 -7.02 -6.61
C TYR A 48 4.08 -5.57 -6.48
N THR A 49 5.19 -5.21 -7.11
CA THR A 49 5.62 -3.83 -7.24
C THR A 49 4.92 -3.13 -8.39
N GLN A 50 5.00 -1.80 -8.39
CA GLN A 50 4.54 -0.99 -9.52
C GLN A 50 5.15 -1.45 -10.86
N ARG A 51 6.36 -2.04 -10.84
CA ARG A 51 6.99 -2.64 -12.03
C ARG A 51 6.35 -3.96 -12.45
N ASP A 52 5.94 -4.77 -11.48
CA ASP A 52 5.34 -6.10 -11.73
C ASP A 52 3.91 -5.99 -12.28
N ASN A 53 3.27 -4.84 -12.06
CA ASN A 53 1.90 -4.53 -12.46
C ASN A 53 0.90 -5.59 -11.97
N GLY A 54 0.48 -5.47 -10.71
CA GLY A 54 -0.41 -6.44 -10.07
C GLY A 54 -1.72 -6.73 -10.81
N LEU A 55 -2.22 -5.79 -11.64
CA LEU A 55 -3.41 -5.99 -12.48
C LEU A 55 -3.19 -6.97 -13.64
N LYS A 56 -1.93 -7.21 -14.05
CA LYS A 56 -1.59 -8.18 -15.10
C LYS A 56 -1.27 -9.57 -14.56
N GLN A 57 -1.18 -9.72 -13.24
CA GLN A 57 -0.81 -10.97 -12.56
C GLN A 57 -2.03 -11.70 -11.96
N SER A 58 -3.25 -11.20 -12.23
CA SER A 58 -4.54 -11.75 -11.77
C SER A 58 -5.24 -12.59 -12.83
#